data_AF-A0A930X0D7-F1
#
_entry.id   AF-A0A930X0D7-F1
#
_cell.length_a   1.000
_cell.length_b   1.000
_cell.length_c   1.000
_cell.angle_alpha   90.00
_cell.angle_beta   90.00
_cell.angle_gamma   90.00
#
_symmetry.space_group_name_H-M   'P 1'
#
loop_
_entity.id
_entity.type
_entity.pdbx_description
1 polymer ?
#
loop_
_entity_poly.entity_id
_entity_poly.type
_entity_poly.pdbx_seq_one_letter_code
_entity_poly.pdbx_strand_id
1 'polypeptide(L)' 'FQTLMSPEDQAALAQHSREIAKILHRNSAPAAVDTLEGIETTVRQQMLEHVSPEVGIFMSK' A
#
# COMPACT_ATOMS: atom_id res chain seq x y z
N PHE A 1 6.24 -19.31 10.69
CA PHE A 1 6.95 -18.05 10.98
C PHE A 1 5.98 -17.12 11.68
N GLN A 2 6.00 -17.06 13.01
CA GLN A 2 5.22 -16.10 13.78
C GLN A 2 6.12 -14.88 13.97
N THR A 3 5.79 -13.76 13.32
CA THR A 3 6.48 -12.49 13.55
C THR A 3 5.93 -11.84 14.81
N LEU A 4 6.83 -11.39 15.70
CA LEU A 4 6.58 -10.51 16.85
C LEU A 4 6.04 -9.14 16.39
N MET A 5 4.79 -9.08 15.91
CA MET A 5 4.03 -7.83 15.90
C MET A 5 3.13 -7.84 17.11
N SER A 6 3.21 -6.81 17.94
CA SER A 6 2.22 -6.64 19.00
C SER A 6 0.83 -6.45 18.39
N PRO A 7 -0.26 -6.76 19.10
CA PRO A 7 -1.60 -6.45 18.62
C PRO A 7 -1.79 -4.96 18.28
N GLU A 8 -1.10 -4.07 19.00
CA GLU A 8 -1.09 -2.64 18.73
C GLU A 8 -0.41 -2.31 17.40
N ASP A 9 0.80 -2.83 17.17
CA ASP A 9 1.53 -2.63 15.91
C ASP A 9 0.75 -3.20 14.72
N GLN A 10 0.09 -4.34 14.90
CA GLN A 10 -0.73 -4.95 13.86
C GLN A 10 -1.96 -4.10 13.53
N ALA A 11 -2.62 -3.53 14.55
CA ALA A 11 -3.74 -2.62 14.35
C ALA A 11 -3.30 -1.32 13.67
N ALA A 12 -2.17 -0.75 14.08
CA ALA A 12 -1.58 0.45 13.49
C ALA A 12 -1.23 0.20 12.01
N LEU A 13 -0.52 -0.89 11.71
CA LEU A 13 -0.17 -1.27 10.34
C LEU A 13 -1.42 -1.43 9.47
N ALA A 14 -2.47 -2.07 9.98
CA ALA A 14 -3.72 -2.24 9.27
C ALA A 14 -4.44 -0.91 9.01
N GLN A 15 -4.44 0.01 9.98
CA GLN A 15 -5.00 1.35 9.80
C GLN A 15 -4.23 2.14 8.74
N HIS A 16 -2.91 2.20 8.82
CA HIS A 16 -2.08 2.92 7.86
C HIS A 16 -2.22 2.34 6.45
N SER A 17 -2.26 1.01 6.32
CA SER A 17 -2.47 0.33 5.04
C SER A 17 -3.82 0.70 4.40
N ARG A 18 -4.90 0.81 5.20
CA ARG A 18 -6.21 1.25 4.70
C ARG A 18 -6.20 2.70 4.24
N GLU A 19 -5.52 3.58 4.95
CA GLU A 19 -5.41 4.98 4.53
C GLU A 19 -4.58 5.12 3.25
N ILE A 20 -3.47 4.39 3.12
CA ILE A 20 -2.70 4.30 1.87
C ILE A 20 -3.60 3.81 0.75
N ALA A 21 -4.35 2.72 0.94
CA ALA A 21 -5.25 2.18 -0.09
C ALA A 21 -6.31 3.19 -0.55
N LYS A 22 -6.91 3.97 0.37
CA LYS A 22 -7.85 5.04 0.02
C LYS A 22 -7.20 6.13 -0.82
N ILE A 23 -5.97 6.52 -0.48
CA ILE A 23 -5.19 7.54 -1.22
C ILE A 23 -4.86 7.03 -2.62
N LEU A 24 -4.41 5.79 -2.75
CA LEU A 24 -4.05 5.20 -4.04
C LEU A 24 -5.30 5.04 -4.92
N HIS A 25 -6.37 4.45 -4.39
CA HIS A 25 -7.63 4.27 -5.12
C HIS A 25 -8.23 5.57 -5.64
N ARG A 26 -8.30 6.65 -4.83
CA ARG A 26 -8.90 7.92 -5.29
C ARG A 26 -8.13 8.59 -6.43
N ASN A 27 -6.87 8.19 -6.62
CA ASN A 27 -6.00 8.70 -7.68
C ASN A 27 -5.83 7.70 -8.84
N SER A 28 -6.56 6.58 -8.82
CA SER A 28 -6.60 5.63 -9.92
C SER A 28 -7.64 6.04 -10.96
N ALA A 29 -7.35 5.81 -12.23
CA ALA A 29 -8.36 5.95 -13.28
C ALA A 29 -9.48 4.92 -13.05
N PRO A 30 -10.78 5.29 -13.17
CA PRO A 30 -11.89 4.36 -12.94
C PRO A 30 -11.78 3.07 -13.77
N ALA A 31 -11.43 3.18 -15.05
CA ALA A 31 -11.25 2.04 -15.94
C ALA A 31 -10.11 1.08 -15.54
N ALA A 32 -9.15 1.57 -14.74
CA ALA A 32 -8.00 0.80 -14.31
C ALA A 32 -8.32 -0.16 -13.15
N VAL A 33 -9.52 -0.07 -12.55
CA VAL A 33 -9.95 -0.93 -11.44
C VAL A 33 -11.19 -1.78 -11.77
N ASP A 34 -11.55 -1.88 -13.05
CA ASP A 34 -12.72 -2.65 -13.51
C ASP A 34 -12.48 -4.16 -13.61
N THR A 35 -11.21 -4.58 -13.63
CA THR A 35 -10.81 -6.00 -13.70
C THR A 35 -9.80 -6.32 -12.61
N LEU A 36 -9.71 -7.60 -12.21
CA LEU A 36 -8.72 -8.03 -11.23
C LEU A 36 -7.28 -7.74 -11.66
N GLU A 37 -6.98 -7.92 -12.95
CA GLU A 37 -5.67 -7.61 -13.54
C GLU A 37 -5.38 -6.10 -13.49
N GLY A 38 -6.37 -5.27 -13.84
CA GLY A 38 -6.26 -3.83 -13.76
C GLY A 38 -6.01 -3.37 -12.32
N ILE A 39 -6.77 -3.90 -11.37
CA ILE A 39 -6.60 -3.64 -9.94
C ILE A 39 -5.18 -4.00 -9.51
N GLU A 40 -4.71 -5.22 -9.78
CA GLU A 40 -3.38 -5.66 -9.38
C GLU A 40 -2.29 -4.77 -9.96
N THR A 41 -2.34 -4.51 -11.26
CA THR A 41 -1.32 -3.73 -11.98
C THR A 41 -1.29 -2.29 -11.47
N THR A 42 -2.46 -1.67 -11.29
CA THR A 42 -2.60 -0.31 -10.80
C THR A 42 -2.08 -0.18 -9.37
N VAL A 43 -2.50 -1.08 -8.48
CA VAL A 43 -2.07 -1.07 -7.07
C VAL A 43 -0.56 -1.29 -6.97
N ARG A 44 -0.02 -2.27 -7.71
CA ARG A 44 1.43 -2.54 -7.73
C ARG A 44 2.22 -1.32 -8.19
N GLN A 45 1.80 -0.68 -9.28
CA GLN A 45 2.49 0.49 -9.82
C GLN A 45 2.46 1.66 -8.82
N GLN A 46 1.29 1.95 -8.27
CA GLN A 46 1.14 3.02 -7.28
C GLN A 46 1.92 2.77 -5.99
N MET A 47 2.00 1.52 -5.54
CA MET A 47 2.85 1.14 -4.40
C MET A 47 4.33 1.40 -4.70
N LEU A 48 4.84 0.99 -5.87
CA LEU A 48 6.23 1.21 -6.26
C LEU A 48 6.58 2.70 -6.41
N GLU A 49 5.65 3.50 -6.95
CA GLU A 49 5.90 4.91 -7.26
C GLU A 49 5.77 5.82 -6.04
N HIS A 50 4.80 5.57 -5.15
CA HIS A 50 4.45 6.51 -4.08
C HIS A 50 4.73 5.99 -2.66
N VAL A 51 4.72 4.67 -2.45
CA VAL A 51 4.85 4.09 -1.10
C VAL A 51 6.24 3.52 -0.86
N SER A 52 6.78 2.79 -1.83
CA SER A 52 8.12 2.19 -1.72
C SER A 52 9.23 3.22 -1.46
N PRO A 53 9.23 4.44 -2.03
CA PRO A 53 10.24 5.44 -1.69
C PRO A 53 10.18 5.86 -0.22
N GLU A 54 8.99 6.11 0.33
CA GLU A 54 8.80 6.54 1.72
C GLU A 54 9.26 5.45 2.72
N VAL A 55 8.99 4.19 2.41
CA VAL A 55 9.45 3.05 3.22
C VAL A 55 10.95 2.78 3.00
N GLY A 56 11.43 2.91 1.76
CA GLY A 56 12.80 2.65 1.35
C GLY A 56 13.80 3.71 1.81
N ILE A 57 13.36 4.97 2.05
CA ILE A 57 14.19 6.04 2.63
C ILE A 57 14.76 5.63 4.00
N PHE A 58 14.08 4.74 4.73
CA PHE A 58 14.63 4.15 5.96
C PHE A 58 15.98 3.44 5.72
N MET A 59 16.22 2.88 4.53
CA MET A 59 17.45 2.15 4.18
C MET A 59 18.60 3.05 3.74
N SER A 60 18.36 4.36 3.58
CA SER A 60 19.36 5.35 3.16
C SER A 60 19.93 6.16 4.34
N LYS A 61 19.60 5.80 5.58
CA LYS A 61 20.18 6.33 6.83
C LYS A 61 20.93 5.23 7.56
#